data_AF-A0A969M9X4-F1
#
_entry.id   AF-A0A969M9X4-F1
#
_cell.length_a   1.000
_cell.length_b   1.000
_cell.length_c   1.000
_cell.angle_alpha   90.00
_cell.angle_beta   90.00
_cell.angle_gamma   90.00
#
_symmetry.space_group_name_H-M   'P 1'
#
loop_
_entity.id
_entity.type
_entity.pdbx_description
1 polymer ?
#
loop_
_entity_poly.entity_id
_entity_poly.type
_entity_poly.pdbx_seq_one_letter_code
_entity_poly.pdbx_strand_id
1 'polypeptide(L)'
;MIGLEDNRPVDAGLTELTRRCSANGVRLFVDSAIDDDIKRDRDPHRRKITESKLAKFEFLRGIKYPDDDDLARRFGKISSPNDRSDCRLLFCLKLKAADFLITRDVGLQKRARRSGLGHVVLSVDDAILWLRQTFEPAAI
;
A
#
# COMPACT_ATOMS: atom_id res chain seq x y z
N MET A 1 2.95 0.33 -6.62
CA MET A 1 3.85 0.46 -5.45
C MET A 1 4.36 1.90 -5.33
N ILE A 2 4.42 2.50 -4.13
CA ILE A 2 4.98 3.85 -3.93
C ILE A 2 6.50 3.78 -4.08
N GLY A 3 7.02 3.76 -5.30
CA GLY A 3 8.41 4.13 -5.65
C GLY A 3 9.59 3.64 -4.79
N LEU A 4 9.42 2.59 -3.99
CA LEU A 4 10.44 2.10 -3.04
C LEU A 4 11.62 1.43 -3.77
N GLU A 5 11.38 1.01 -5.01
CA GLU A 5 12.28 0.20 -5.85
C GLU A 5 13.26 1.01 -6.72
N ASP A 6 13.08 2.34 -6.81
CA ASP A 6 13.88 3.16 -7.73
C ASP A 6 14.99 3.92 -6.99
N ASN A 7 16.14 4.07 -7.65
CA ASN A 7 17.37 4.69 -7.12
C ASN A 7 17.29 6.23 -7.10
N ARG A 8 16.07 6.77 -7.00
CA ARG A 8 15.78 8.22 -6.97
C ARG A 8 15.84 8.73 -5.53
N PRO A 9 16.13 10.04 -5.32
CA PRO A 9 15.96 10.69 -4.02
C PRO A 9 14.59 10.33 -3.44
N VAL A 10 14.53 10.04 -2.14
CA VAL A 10 13.29 9.67 -1.46
C VAL A 10 12.23 10.71 -1.81
N ASP A 11 11.13 10.25 -2.38
CA ASP A 11 10.05 11.10 -2.86
C ASP A 11 9.58 12.03 -1.72
N ALA A 12 9.56 13.34 -1.99
CA ALA A 12 9.20 14.35 -0.99
C ALA A 12 7.83 14.06 -0.37
N GLY A 13 6.88 13.52 -1.15
CA GLY A 13 5.56 13.12 -0.67
C GLY A 13 5.62 11.94 0.31
N LEU A 14 6.45 10.93 0.04
CA LEU A 14 6.61 9.80 0.97
C LEU A 14 7.29 10.21 2.27
N THR A 15 8.27 11.12 2.20
CA THR A 15 8.93 11.68 3.37
C THR A 15 7.94 12.44 4.24
N GLU A 16 7.14 13.32 3.63
CA GLU A 16 6.12 14.09 4.35
C GLU A 16 5.03 13.19 4.94
N LEU A 17 4.56 12.19 4.17
CA LEU A 17 3.59 11.20 4.65
C LEU A 17 4.13 10.47 5.88
N THR A 18 5.35 9.94 5.81
CA THR A 18 5.98 9.20 6.92
C THR A 18 6.14 10.07 8.15
N ARG A 19 6.61 11.32 7.98
CA ARG A 19 6.77 12.29 9.07
C ARG A 19 5.43 12.58 9.74
N ARG A 20 4.37 12.82 8.97
CA ARG A 20 3.02 13.11 9.50
C ARG A 20 2.39 11.92 10.19
N CYS A 21 2.52 10.73 9.63
CA CYS A 21 2.01 9.52 10.26
C CYS A 21 2.66 9.28 11.63
N SER A 22 4.00 9.37 11.68
CA SER A 22 4.75 9.24 12.93
C SER A 22 4.34 10.27 13.98
N ALA A 23 4.19 11.55 13.59
CA ALA A 23 3.80 12.63 14.51
C ALA A 23 2.39 12.45 15.10
N ASN A 24 1.50 11.71 14.42
CA ASN A 24 0.09 11.56 14.81
C ASN A 24 -0.26 10.14 15.26
N GLY A 25 0.73 9.27 15.50
CA GLY A 25 0.50 7.88 15.92
C GLY A 25 -0.17 7.01 14.85
N VAL A 26 -0.19 7.44 13.59
CA VAL A 26 -0.72 6.64 12.48
C VAL A 26 0.33 5.60 12.08
N ARG A 27 -0.05 4.33 12.13
CA ARG A 27 0.84 3.21 11.79
C ARG A 27 0.83 2.96 10.29
N LEU A 28 2.03 2.83 9.72
CA LEU A 28 2.22 2.51 8.31
C LEU A 28 2.58 1.03 8.18
N PHE A 29 1.80 0.33 7.37
CA PHE A 29 2.01 -1.08 7.07
C PHE A 29 2.45 -1.27 5.63
N VAL A 30 3.27 -2.28 5.41
CA VAL A 30 3.63 -2.75 4.07
C VAL A 30 3.09 -4.16 3.88
N ASP A 31 2.61 -4.43 2.68
CA ASP A 31 2.07 -5.75 2.35
C ASP A 31 3.18 -6.78 2.13
N SER A 32 2.90 -7.97 2.66
CA SER A 32 3.65 -9.20 2.50
C SER A 32 3.97 -9.58 1.05
N ALA A 33 3.15 -9.17 0.07
CA ALA A 33 3.42 -9.42 -1.35
C ALA A 33 4.74 -8.82 -1.84
N ILE A 34 5.24 -7.77 -1.17
CA ILE A 34 6.54 -7.16 -1.51
C ILE A 34 7.71 -8.10 -1.17
N ASP A 35 7.55 -9.00 -0.19
CA ASP A 35 8.60 -9.96 0.15
C ASP A 35 8.88 -10.95 -0.99
N ASP A 36 7.82 -11.37 -1.70
CA ASP A 36 7.96 -12.24 -2.88
C ASP A 36 8.62 -11.51 -4.06
N ASP A 37 8.34 -10.22 -4.25
CA ASP A 37 8.96 -9.40 -5.30
C ASP A 37 10.42 -9.05 -4.98
N ILE A 38 10.74 -8.77 -3.71
CA ILE A 38 12.13 -8.59 -3.24
C ILE A 38 12.94 -9.87 -3.42
N LYS A 39 12.36 -11.03 -3.09
CA LYS A 39 13.00 -12.33 -3.31
C LYS A 39 13.23 -12.64 -4.79
N ARG A 40 12.41 -12.09 -5.68
CA ARG A 40 12.55 -12.20 -7.14
C ARG A 40 13.52 -11.19 -7.74
N ASP A 41 13.92 -10.14 -7.01
CA ASP A 41 14.93 -9.19 -7.47
C ASP A 41 16.29 -9.89 -7.61
N ARG A 42 16.80 -9.91 -8.85
CA ARG A 42 18.07 -10.54 -9.21
C ARG A 42 19.27 -9.65 -8.90
N ASP A 43 19.05 -8.37 -8.61
CA ASP A 43 20.10 -7.44 -8.22
C ASP A 43 20.22 -7.39 -6.68
N PRO A 44 21.28 -7.98 -6.10
CA PRO A 44 21.45 -8.04 -4.66
C PRO A 44 21.65 -6.67 -4.01
N HIS A 45 22.15 -5.68 -4.75
CA HIS A 45 22.34 -4.32 -4.25
C HIS A 45 21.00 -3.58 -4.14
N ARG A 46 20.17 -3.66 -5.19
CA ARG A 46 18.80 -3.11 -5.17
C ARG A 46 17.94 -3.79 -4.11
N ARG A 47 18.03 -5.12 -4.00
CA ARG A 47 17.31 -5.89 -2.98
C ARG A 47 17.61 -5.40 -1.56
N LYS A 48 18.90 -5.26 -1.22
CA LYS A 48 19.33 -4.80 0.11
C LYS A 48 18.85 -3.38 0.43
N ILE A 49 18.86 -2.48 -0.55
CA ILE A 49 18.33 -1.11 -0.37
C ILE A 49 16.82 -1.17 -0.10
N THR A 50 16.06 -1.92 -0.89
CA THR A 50 14.61 -2.07 -0.70
C THR A 50 14.29 -2.68 0.66
N GLU A 51 14.96 -3.77 1.06
CA GLU A 51 14.84 -4.38 2.39
C GLU A 51 15.09 -3.36 3.52
N SER A 52 16.16 -2.56 3.42
CA SER A 52 16.50 -1.54 4.43
C SER A 52 15.44 -0.44 4.57
N LYS A 53 14.77 -0.06 3.47
CA LYS A 53 13.67 0.90 3.47
C LYS A 53 12.42 0.29 4.10
N LEU A 54 12.17 -0.99 3.84
CA LEU A 54 11.00 -1.70 4.34
C LEU A 54 11.07 -2.10 5.81
N ALA A 55 12.27 -2.29 6.35
CA ALA A 55 12.46 -2.65 7.76
C ALA A 55 11.85 -1.65 8.76
N LYS A 56 11.52 -0.44 8.31
CA LYS A 56 10.88 0.61 9.12
C LYS A 56 9.37 0.47 9.24
N PHE A 57 8.76 -0.41 8.44
CA PHE A 57 7.31 -0.59 8.40
C PHE A 57 6.91 -1.91 9.05
N GLU A 58 5.71 -1.92 9.61
CA GLU A 58 5.12 -3.14 10.12
C GLU A 58 4.49 -3.95 8.99
N PHE A 59 4.56 -5.28 9.08
CA PHE A 59 3.90 -6.17 8.12
C PHE A 59 2.51 -6.53 8.61
N LEU A 60 1.53 -6.53 7.72
CA LEU A 60 0.25 -7.18 7.98
C LEU A 60 0.48 -8.69 8.08
N ARG A 61 0.15 -9.29 9.23
CA ARG A 61 0.34 -10.73 9.51
C ARG A 61 -0.99 -11.38 9.89
N GLY A 62 -1.07 -12.70 9.69
CA GLY A 62 -2.21 -13.51 10.15
C GLY A 62 -3.46 -13.42 9.27
N ILE A 63 -3.40 -12.75 8.12
CA ILE A 63 -4.51 -12.70 7.17
C ILE A 63 -4.60 -14.04 6.44
N LYS A 64 -5.75 -14.72 6.59
CA LYS A 64 -6.09 -15.89 5.80
C LYS A 64 -6.78 -15.44 4.52
N TYR A 65 -6.07 -15.56 3.40
CA TYR A 65 -6.62 -15.22 2.09
C TYR A 65 -7.50 -16.36 1.58
N PRO A 66 -8.64 -16.05 0.93
CA PRO A 66 -9.39 -17.04 0.18
C PRO A 66 -8.61 -17.46 -1.08
N ASP A 67 -9.12 -18.46 -1.78
CA ASP A 67 -8.54 -18.90 -3.05
C ASP A 67 -8.66 -17.82 -4.14
N ASP A 68 -7.92 -18.03 -5.22
CA ASP A 68 -7.86 -17.11 -6.35
C ASP A 68 -9.22 -16.93 -7.04
N ASP A 69 -10.08 -17.94 -7.06
CA ASP A 69 -11.39 -17.86 -7.72
C ASP A 69 -12.35 -16.96 -6.93
N ASP A 70 -12.35 -17.06 -5.60
CA ASP A 70 -13.11 -16.18 -4.72
C ASP A 70 -12.54 -14.75 -4.72
N LEU A 71 -11.20 -14.60 -4.72
CA LEU A 71 -10.57 -13.29 -4.90
C LEU A 71 -10.98 -12.66 -6.23
N ALA A 72 -10.92 -13.40 -7.33
CA ALA A 72 -11.26 -12.91 -8.65
C ALA A 72 -12.74 -12.53 -8.76
N ARG A 73 -13.63 -13.29 -8.10
CA ARG A 73 -15.06 -12.97 -8.02
C ARG A 73 -15.31 -11.65 -7.31
N ARG A 74 -14.54 -11.35 -6.27
CA ARG A 74 -14.71 -10.14 -5.43
C ARG A 74 -14.05 -8.90 -6.01
N PHE A 75 -12.87 -9.06 -6.62
CA PHE A 75 -11.99 -7.93 -6.98
C PHE A 75 -11.63 -7.87 -8.47
N GLY A 76 -12.21 -8.76 -9.27
CA GLY A 76 -12.02 -8.86 -10.71
C GLY A 76 -10.92 -9.84 -11.11
N LYS A 77 -10.84 -10.12 -12.41
CA LYS A 77 -9.96 -11.15 -12.98
C LYS A 77 -8.51 -11.02 -12.50
N ILE A 78 -7.92 -12.18 -12.13
CA ILE A 78 -6.51 -12.36 -11.82
C ILE A 78 -5.84 -13.00 -13.06
N SER A 79 -4.98 -12.26 -13.76
CA SER A 79 -4.26 -12.78 -14.94
C SER A 79 -2.75 -12.84 -14.73
N SER A 80 -2.27 -12.34 -13.61
CA SER A 80 -0.85 -12.25 -13.28
C SER A 80 -0.63 -12.35 -11.77
N PRO A 81 0.60 -12.63 -11.31
CA PRO A 81 0.96 -12.54 -9.89
C PRO A 81 0.64 -11.17 -9.29
N ASN A 82 0.86 -10.07 -10.02
CA ASN A 82 0.56 -8.72 -9.56
C ASN A 82 -0.94 -8.52 -9.33
N ASP A 83 -1.79 -9.05 -10.24
CA ASP A 83 -3.23 -9.00 -10.04
C ASP A 83 -3.68 -9.74 -8.78
N ARG A 84 -3.01 -10.85 -8.45
CA ARG A 84 -3.28 -11.61 -7.23
C ARG A 84 -2.91 -10.79 -6.00
N SER A 85 -1.75 -10.15 -6.00
CA SER A 85 -1.31 -9.26 -4.93
C SER A 85 -2.27 -8.09 -4.73
N ASP A 86 -2.70 -7.45 -5.82
CA ASP A 86 -3.72 -6.40 -5.80
C ASP A 86 -5.03 -6.88 -5.14
N CYS A 87 -5.52 -8.05 -5.52
CA CYS A 87 -6.75 -8.61 -4.94
C CYS A 87 -6.58 -8.92 -3.45
N ARG A 88 -5.40 -9.37 -3.02
CA ARG A 88 -5.09 -9.59 -1.59
C ARG A 88 -5.04 -8.29 -0.79
N LEU A 89 -4.43 -7.24 -1.34
CA LEU A 89 -4.45 -5.89 -0.75
C LEU A 89 -5.89 -5.39 -0.54
N LEU A 90 -6.73 -5.53 -1.56
CA LEU A 90 -8.15 -5.14 -1.47
C LEU A 90 -8.92 -6.01 -0.48
N PHE A 91 -8.58 -7.29 -0.36
CA PHE A 91 -9.15 -8.17 0.65
C PHE A 91 -8.80 -7.72 2.09
N CYS A 92 -7.56 -7.29 2.33
CA CYS A 92 -7.15 -6.72 3.62
C CYS A 92 -7.99 -5.49 3.99
N LEU A 93 -8.24 -4.59 3.04
CA LEU A 93 -9.13 -3.44 3.25
C LEU A 93 -10.58 -3.88 3.54
N LYS A 94 -11.08 -4.88 2.80
CA LYS A 94 -12.43 -5.42 3.02
C LYS A 94 -12.60 -6.01 4.43
N LEU A 95 -11.55 -6.62 4.98
CA LEU A 95 -11.50 -7.13 6.35
C LEU A 95 -11.24 -6.06 7.40
N LYS A 96 -11.03 -4.79 7.00
CA LYS A 96 -10.57 -3.72 7.90
C LYS A 96 -9.27 -4.06 8.62
N ALA A 97 -8.39 -4.83 7.98
CA ALA A 97 -7.04 -5.08 8.49
C ALA A 97 -6.13 -3.84 8.37
N ALA A 98 -6.51 -2.89 7.52
CA ALA A 98 -5.99 -1.54 7.45
C ALA A 98 -7.13 -0.57 7.08
N ASP A 99 -7.03 0.68 7.53
CA ASP A 99 -8.04 1.71 7.27
C ASP A 99 -7.96 2.25 5.84
N PHE A 100 -6.74 2.45 5.35
CA PHE A 100 -6.48 3.00 4.02
C PHE A 100 -5.35 2.23 3.32
N LEU A 101 -5.44 2.15 2.00
CA LEU A 101 -4.34 1.79 1.12
C LEU A 101 -3.87 3.02 0.36
N ILE A 102 -2.58 3.33 0.44
CA ILE A 102 -1.98 4.45 -0.29
C ILE A 102 -1.21 3.89 -1.48
N THR A 103 -1.57 4.32 -2.70
CA THR A 103 -0.92 3.83 -3.93
C THR A 103 -0.96 4.85 -5.06
N ARG A 104 0.09 4.85 -5.90
CA ARG A 104 0.12 5.57 -7.19
C ARG A 104 -0.35 4.74 -8.37
N ASP A 105 -0.66 3.47 -8.13
CA ASP A 105 -1.09 2.56 -9.19
C ASP A 105 -2.52 2.87 -9.61
N VAL A 106 -2.67 3.49 -10.78
CA VAL A 106 -3.98 3.84 -11.36
C VAL A 106 -4.81 2.59 -11.68
N GLY A 107 -4.17 1.47 -12.02
CA GLY A 107 -4.82 0.18 -12.27
C GLY A 107 -5.47 -0.35 -10.99
N LEU A 108 -4.72 -0.38 -9.89
CA LEU A 108 -5.22 -0.79 -8.58
C LEU A 108 -6.31 0.17 -8.06
N GLN A 109 -6.15 1.47 -8.24
CA GLN A 109 -7.21 2.45 -7.89
C GLN A 109 -8.51 2.19 -8.66
N LYS A 110 -8.42 1.94 -9.98
CA LYS A 110 -9.59 1.58 -10.80
C LYS A 110 -10.20 0.26 -10.34
N ARG A 111 -9.38 -0.75 -10.04
CA ARG A 111 -9.82 -2.04 -9.49
C ARG A 111 -10.57 -1.88 -8.17
N ALA A 112 -10.03 -1.07 -7.25
CA ALA A 112 -10.66 -0.75 -5.98
C ALA A 112 -12.04 -0.08 -6.15
N ARG A 113 -12.12 0.92 -7.04
CA ARG A 113 -13.39 1.62 -7.35
C ARG A 113 -14.45 0.66 -7.87
N ARG A 114 -14.10 -0.22 -8.82
CA ARG A 114 -15.02 -1.25 -9.33
C ARG A 114 -15.49 -2.24 -8.27
N SER A 115 -14.71 -2.43 -7.21
CA SER A 115 -15.00 -3.35 -6.12
C SER A 115 -15.64 -2.67 -4.90
N GLY A 116 -16.06 -1.40 -5.03
CA GLY A 116 -16.67 -0.63 -3.93
C GLY A 116 -15.71 -0.16 -2.84
N LEU A 117 -14.40 -0.31 -3.03
CA LEU A 117 -13.36 0.06 -2.06
C LEU A 117 -12.64 1.35 -2.41
N GLY A 118 -13.06 2.06 -3.45
CA GLY A 118 -12.37 3.27 -3.94
C GLY A 118 -12.23 4.39 -2.90
N HIS A 119 -13.09 4.44 -1.88
CA HIS A 119 -13.08 5.45 -0.82
C HIS A 119 -12.00 5.22 0.26
N VAL A 120 -11.46 3.99 0.35
CA VAL A 120 -10.36 3.61 1.27
C VAL A 120 -9.04 3.39 0.52
N VAL A 121 -8.97 3.77 -0.76
CA VAL A 121 -7.75 3.73 -1.56
C VAL A 121 -7.39 5.14 -1.98
N LEU A 122 -6.31 5.67 -1.41
CA LEU A 122 -5.87 7.05 -1.57
C LEU A 122 -4.63 7.14 -2.46
N SER A 123 -4.52 8.24 -3.20
CA SER A 123 -3.22 8.65 -3.73
C SER A 123 -2.33 9.16 -2.58
N VAL A 124 -1.04 9.38 -2.86
CA VAL A 124 -0.13 9.98 -1.86
C VAL A 124 -0.61 11.37 -1.47
N ASP A 125 -1.05 12.17 -2.44
CA ASP A 125 -1.50 13.54 -2.20
C ASP A 125 -2.82 13.57 -1.41
N ASP A 126 -3.77 12.69 -1.74
CA ASP A 126 -5.03 12.55 -0.99
C ASP A 126 -4.79 12.10 0.45
N ALA A 127 -3.82 11.20 0.68
CA ALA A 127 -3.45 10.75 2.02
C ALA A 127 -2.84 11.89 2.85
N ILE A 128 -1.98 12.72 2.24
CA ILE A 128 -1.43 13.92 2.91
C ILE A 128 -2.55 14.91 3.24
N LEU A 129 -3.47 15.15 2.31
CA LEU A 129 -4.62 16.01 2.54
C LEU A 129 -5.50 15.49 3.68
N TRP A 130 -5.80 14.19 3.68
CA TRP A 130 -6.58 13.54 4.74
C TRP A 130 -5.91 13.68 6.11
N LEU A 131 -4.59 13.48 6.20
CA LEU A 131 -3.84 13.66 7.44
C LEU A 131 -3.91 15.10 7.94
N ARG A 132 -3.79 16.09 7.04
CA ARG A 132 -3.93 17.51 7.40
C ARG A 132 -5.31 17.80 7.95
N GLN A 133 -6.36 17.39 7.23
CA GLN A 133 -7.75 17.63 7.65
C GLN A 133 -8.12 16.91 8.95
N THR A 134 -7.49 15.77 9.24
CA THR A 134 -7.79 14.96 10.42
C THR A 134 -7.07 15.45 11.68
N PHE A 135 -5.82 15.90 11.54
CA PHE A 135 -4.94 16.16 12.69
C PHE A 135 -4.47 17.60 12.81
N GLU A 136 -4.58 18.44 11.78
CA GLU A 136 -4.29 19.87 11.90
C GLU A 136 -5.57 20.59 12.35
N PRO A 137 -5.53 21.41 13.41
CA PRO A 137 -6.66 22.25 13.77
C PRO A 137 -6.97 23.18 12.60
N ALA A 138 -8.24 23.34 12.25
CA ALA A 138 -8.67 24.40 11.35
C ALA A 138 -8.17 25.72 11.94
N ALA A 139 -7.41 26.50 11.17
CA ALA A 139 -7.02 27.84 11.60
C ALA A 139 -8.30 28.63 11.91
N ILE A 140 -8.51 28.92 13.19
CA ILE A 140 -9.60 29.78 13.69
C ILE A 140 -9.15 31.23 13.52
#